data_AF-A0A661EMT0-F1
#
_entry.id   AF-A0A661EMT0-F1
#
_cell.length_a   1.000
_cell.length_b   1.000
_cell.length_c   1.000
_cell.angle_alpha   90.00
_cell.angle_beta   90.00
_cell.angle_gamma   90.00
#
_symmetry.space_group_name_H-M   'P 1'
#
loop_
_entity.id
_entity.type
_entity.pdbx_description
1 polymer ?
#
loop_
_entity_poly.entity_id
_entity_poly.type
_entity_poly.pdbx_seq_one_letter_code
_entity_poly.pdbx_strand_id
1 'polypeptide(L)'
;MRLSPRNTEEPDVNLTPMIDVVFLLLLFFMVSTSFIRESSLKVDLPEATGQALVEQDKAIDIVINADGQFVVDTITLDKPSNEQLAKVLKKAV
;
A
#
# COMPACT_ATOMS: atom_id res chain seq x y z
N MET A 1 40.34 63.76 -17.63
CA MET A 1 39.00 63.24 -17.26
C MET A 1 39.18 62.20 -16.16
N ARG A 2 38.60 62.41 -14.98
CA ARG A 2 38.66 61.46 -13.85
C ARG A 2 37.36 60.65 -13.89
N LEU A 3 37.47 59.35 -14.17
CA LEU A 3 36.31 58.45 -14.23
C LEU A 3 36.04 57.93 -12.80
N SER A 4 34.89 58.27 -12.24
CA SER A 4 34.42 57.69 -10.98
C SER A 4 34.14 56.19 -11.17
N PRO A 5 34.50 55.33 -10.20
CA PRO A 5 34.16 53.92 -10.26
C PRO A 5 32.65 53.75 -10.10
N ARG A 6 32.05 52.97 -11.01
CA ARG A 6 30.65 52.60 -10.97
C ARG A 6 30.46 51.60 -9.83
N ASN A 7 29.67 51.97 -8.84
CA ASN A 7 29.32 51.10 -7.73
C ASN A 7 28.53 49.92 -8.31
N THR A 8 29.08 48.71 -8.21
CA THR A 8 28.42 47.48 -8.65
C THR A 8 27.44 47.10 -7.54
N GLU A 9 26.16 47.41 -7.70
CA GLU A 9 25.12 46.90 -6.80
C GLU A 9 25.08 45.37 -6.94
N GLU A 10 25.17 44.67 -5.81
CA GLU A 10 25.01 43.23 -5.75
C GLU A 10 23.58 42.87 -6.20
N PRO A 11 23.40 41.87 -7.07
CA PRO A 11 22.07 41.49 -7.53
C PRO A 11 21.24 40.95 -6.37
N ASP A 12 20.11 41.60 -6.09
CA ASP A 12 19.15 41.14 -5.10
C ASP A 12 18.46 39.85 -5.58
N VAL A 13 18.51 38.81 -4.75
CA VAL A 13 17.94 37.51 -5.08
C VAL A 13 16.45 37.51 -4.73
N ASN A 14 15.61 37.49 -5.76
CA ASN A 14 14.16 37.40 -5.58
C ASN A 14 13.78 36.05 -4.95
N LEU A 15 13.38 36.06 -3.68
CA LEU A 15 12.99 34.86 -2.92
C LEU A 15 11.59 34.34 -3.28
N THR A 16 10.71 35.19 -3.83
CA THR A 16 9.33 34.84 -4.20
C THR A 16 9.23 33.58 -5.09
N PRO A 17 9.97 33.44 -6.20
CA PRO A 17 9.93 32.21 -7.00
C PRO A 17 10.52 30.98 -6.28
N MET A 18 11.46 31.16 -5.34
CA MET A 18 12.02 30.04 -4.59
C MET A 18 11.02 29.48 -3.59
N ILE A 19 10.26 30.35 -2.93
CA ILE A 19 9.21 29.95 -1.99
C ILE A 19 8.14 29.13 -2.71
N ASP A 20 7.75 29.51 -3.93
CA ASP A 20 6.76 28.79 -4.73
C ASP A 20 7.20 27.34 -5.05
N VAL A 21 8.45 27.15 -5.48
CA VAL A 21 9.01 25.82 -5.74
C VAL A 21 9.01 24.94 -4.48
N VAL A 22 9.42 25.49 -3.34
CA VAL A 22 9.43 24.74 -2.07
C VAL A 22 8.00 24.40 -1.64
N PHE A 23 7.05 25.32 -1.77
CA PHE A 23 5.66 25.10 -1.41
C PHE A 23 5.00 24.03 -2.29
N LEU A 24 5.25 24.06 -3.60
CA LEU A 24 4.78 23.04 -4.54
C LEU A 24 5.32 21.65 -4.18
N LEU A 25 6.60 21.54 -3.81
CA LEU A 25 7.20 20.28 -3.38
C LEU A 25 6.55 19.74 -2.10
N LEU A 26 6.29 20.60 -1.11
CA LEU A 26 5.61 20.19 0.13
C LEU A 26 4.19 19.69 -0.13
N LEU A 27 3.42 20.36 -0.98
CA LEU A 27 2.09 19.90 -1.38
C LEU A 27 2.14 18.56 -2.12
N PHE A 28 3.09 18.41 -3.03
CA PHE A 28 3.29 17.15 -3.76
C PHE A 28 3.59 15.99 -2.80
N PHE A 29 4.50 16.17 -1.84
CA PHE A 29 4.80 15.15 -0.83
C PHE A 29 3.60 14.86 0.08
N MET A 30 2.91 15.90 0.55
CA MET A 30 1.74 15.74 1.43
C MET A 30 0.60 14.96 0.76
N VAL A 31 0.36 15.17 -0.54
CA VAL A 31 -0.66 14.42 -1.29
C VAL A 31 -0.21 12.99 -1.61
N SER A 32 1.08 12.81 -1.94
CA SER A 32 1.62 11.51 -2.37
C SER A 32 1.71 10.47 -1.23
N THR A 33 1.80 10.90 0.03
CA THR A 33 1.89 9.98 1.19
C THR A 33 0.57 9.24 1.50
N SER A 34 -0.55 9.63 0.90
CA SER A 34 -1.86 8.98 1.12
C SER A 34 -2.00 7.61 0.46
N PHE A 35 -1.06 7.20 -0.41
CA PHE A 35 -1.19 5.98 -1.21
C PHE A 35 -0.69 4.69 -0.55
N ILE A 36 -0.05 4.76 0.62
CA ILE A 36 0.42 3.55 1.32
C ILE A 36 -0.68 3.06 2.27
N ARG A 37 -1.80 2.61 1.70
CA ARG A 37 -2.69 1.66 2.36
C ARG A 37 -2.36 0.27 1.85
N GLU A 38 -1.18 -0.21 2.19
CA GLU A 38 -0.90 -1.64 2.06
C GLU A 38 -1.84 -2.38 3.01
N SER A 39 -2.60 -3.30 2.45
CA SER A 39 -3.40 -4.28 3.18
C SER A 39 -2.46 -5.01 4.14
N SER A 40 -2.38 -4.54 5.39
CA SER A 40 -1.55 -5.16 6.42
C SER A 40 -2.22 -6.44 6.89
N LEU A 41 -2.20 -7.47 6.04
CA LEU A 41 -2.46 -8.81 6.49
C LEU A 41 -1.30 -9.14 7.45
N LYS A 42 -1.59 -9.08 8.74
CA LYS A 42 -0.64 -9.40 9.80
C LYS A 42 -0.36 -10.89 9.71
N VAL A 43 0.71 -11.27 9.00
CA VAL A 43 1.17 -12.66 8.91
C VAL A 43 1.99 -12.93 10.16
N ASP A 44 1.37 -13.51 11.18
CA ASP A 44 2.09 -14.06 12.32
C ASP A 44 2.77 -15.36 11.86
N LEU A 45 4.09 -15.33 11.64
CA LEU A 45 4.86 -16.54 11.29
C LEU A 45 4.97 -17.44 12.52
N PRO A 46 4.47 -18.68 12.49
CA PRO A 46 4.66 -19.61 13.60
C PRO A 46 6.13 -20.04 13.67
N GLU A 47 6.73 -20.00 14.86
CA GLU A 47 8.02 -20.65 15.12
C GLU A 47 7.84 -22.17 15.15
N ALA A 48 8.61 -22.89 14.33
CA ALA A 48 8.48 -24.35 14.24
C ALA A 48 9.00 -25.03 15.52
N THR A 49 8.09 -25.37 16.43
CA THR A 49 8.33 -26.37 17.47
C THR A 49 8.40 -27.73 16.80
N GLY A 50 9.53 -28.43 16.90
CA GLY A 50 9.88 -29.67 16.16
C GLY A 50 9.00 -30.91 16.36
N GLN A 51 7.71 -30.76 16.64
CA GLN A 51 6.73 -31.82 16.36
C GLN A 51 6.51 -31.89 14.85
N ALA A 52 6.69 -33.09 14.29
CA ALA A 52 6.17 -33.39 12.96
C ALA A 52 4.70 -32.97 12.92
N LEU A 53 4.37 -32.04 12.02
CA LEU A 53 2.99 -31.70 11.70
C LEU A 53 2.31 -33.03 11.36
N VAL A 54 1.45 -33.51 12.27
CA VAL A 54 0.46 -34.54 11.94
C VAL A 54 -0.15 -34.06 10.64
N GLU A 55 -0.15 -34.89 9.59
CA GLU A 55 -0.75 -34.57 8.30
C GLU A 55 -2.13 -33.95 8.56
N GLN A 56 -2.18 -32.63 8.57
CA GLN A 56 -3.34 -31.91 9.03
C GLN A 56 -4.29 -31.95 7.86
N ASP A 57 -5.50 -32.43 8.15
CA ASP A 57 -6.55 -32.78 7.21
C ASP A 57 -6.65 -31.82 6.02
N LYS A 58 -6.76 -32.42 4.82
CA LYS A 58 -7.12 -31.83 3.52
C LYS A 58 -6.90 -30.30 3.41
N ALA A 59 -5.85 -29.93 2.67
CA ALA A 59 -5.69 -28.55 2.22
C ALA A 59 -6.95 -28.09 1.47
N ILE A 60 -7.48 -26.93 1.86
CA ILE A 60 -8.61 -26.26 1.20
C ILE A 60 -8.02 -25.19 0.29
N ASP A 61 -8.32 -25.26 -1.00
CA ASP A 61 -7.85 -24.29 -1.98
C ASP A 61 -8.85 -23.14 -2.09
N ILE A 62 -8.42 -21.90 -1.86
CA ILE A 62 -9.27 -20.70 -1.95
C ILE A 62 -8.68 -19.73 -2.98
N VAL A 63 -9.45 -19.44 -4.02
CA VAL A 63 -9.10 -18.43 -5.04
C VAL A 63 -10.06 -17.25 -4.94
N ILE A 64 -9.52 -16.04 -4.94
CA ILE A 64 -10.28 -14.79 -4.87
C ILE A 64 -9.98 -13.97 -6.13
N ASN A 65 -10.97 -13.81 -6.99
CA ASN A 65 -10.86 -13.02 -8.22
C ASN A 65 -11.14 -11.54 -7.97
N ALA A 66 -10.58 -10.66 -8.80
CA ALA A 66 -10.75 -9.20 -8.69
C ALA A 66 -12.22 -8.75 -8.74
N ASP A 67 -13.09 -9.54 -9.39
CA ASP A 67 -14.53 -9.26 -9.49
C ASP A 67 -15.33 -9.59 -8.20
N GLY A 68 -14.65 -10.09 -7.15
CA GLY A 68 -15.26 -10.51 -5.89
C GLY A 68 -15.86 -11.91 -5.92
N GLN A 69 -15.50 -12.71 -6.93
CA GLN A 69 -15.85 -14.13 -7.00
C GLN A 69 -14.86 -14.96 -6.18
N PHE A 70 -15.38 -15.90 -5.41
CA PHE A 70 -14.62 -16.82 -4.57
C PHE A 70 -14.74 -18.22 -5.16
N VAL A 71 -13.64 -18.97 -5.20
CA VAL A 71 -13.64 -20.39 -5.53
C VAL A 71 -13.05 -21.11 -4.33
N VAL A 72 -13.83 -22.00 -3.72
CA VAL A 72 -13.38 -22.88 -2.63
C VAL A 72 -13.37 -24.30 -3.19
N ASP A 73 -12.18 -24.86 -3.37
CA ASP A 73 -11.91 -26.10 -4.11
C ASP A 73 -12.50 -26.07 -5.53
N THR A 74 -13.69 -26.64 -5.72
CA THR A 74 -14.43 -26.65 -6.98
C THR A 74 -15.73 -25.86 -6.94
N ILE A 75 -16.04 -25.21 -5.82
CA ILE A 75 -17.29 -24.48 -5.60
C ILE A 75 -17.05 -22.99 -5.87
N THR A 76 -17.62 -22.51 -6.97
CA THR A 76 -17.63 -21.08 -7.29
C THR A 76 -18.78 -20.38 -6.58
N LEU A 77 -18.47 -19.30 -5.87
CA LEU A 77 -19.39 -18.43 -5.16
C LEU A 77 -19.26 -17.02 -5.73
N ASP A 78 -20.35 -16.48 -6.27
CA ASP A 78 -20.37 -15.12 -6.77
C ASP A 78 -20.72 -14.16 -5.62
N LYS A 79 -19.72 -13.41 -5.13
CA LYS A 79 -19.83 -12.47 -4.02
C LYS A 79 -20.59 -13.05 -2.80
N PRO A 80 -20.12 -14.16 -2.20
CA PRO A 80 -20.82 -14.79 -1.09
C PRO A 80 -20.90 -13.86 0.12
N SER A 81 -22.01 -13.94 0.86
CA SER A 81 -22.08 -13.37 2.20
C SER A 81 -21.14 -14.13 3.15
N ASN A 82 -20.72 -13.49 4.24
CA ASN A 82 -19.85 -14.10 5.25
C ASN A 82 -20.41 -15.43 5.78
N GLU A 83 -21.74 -15.52 5.92
CA GLU A 83 -22.43 -16.74 6.36
C GLU A 83 -22.35 -17.87 5.34
N GLN A 84 -22.50 -17.55 4.05
CA GLN A 84 -22.40 -18.53 2.97
C GLN A 84 -20.97 -19.08 2.86
N LEU A 85 -19.97 -18.20 2.94
CA LEU A 85 -18.57 -18.60 2.92
C LEU A 85 -18.23 -19.50 4.12
N ALA A 86 -18.65 -19.11 5.34
CA ALA A 86 -18.44 -19.91 6.54
C ALA A 86 -19.07 -21.31 6.43
N LYS A 87 -20.24 -21.43 5.79
CA LYS A 87 -20.91 -22.72 5.57
C LYS A 87 -20.14 -23.63 4.60
N VAL A 88 -19.56 -23.06 3.55
CA VAL A 88 -18.77 -23.81 2.56
C VAL A 88 -17.44 -24.25 3.16
N LEU A 89 -16.76 -23.38 3.91
CA LEU A 89 -15.50 -23.72 4.59
C LEU A 89 -15.70 -24.82 5.66
N LYS A 90 -16.78 -24.75 6.45
CA LYS A 90 -17.13 -25.81 7.42
C LYS A 90 -17.47 -27.16 6.80
N LYS A 91 -17.77 -27.19 5.50
CA LYS A 91 -18.05 -28.43 4.75
C LYS A 91 -16.78 -28.98 4.09
N ALA A 92 -15.79 -28.13 3.85
CA ALA A 92 -14.53 -28.47 3.22
C ALA A 92 -13.49 -29.01 4.22
N VAL A 93 -13.59 -28.58 5.50
CA VAL A 93 -12.95 -29.24 6.66
C VAL A 93 -13.71 -30.53 7.02
#